data_AF-A0A531L6S0-F1
#
_entry.id   AF-A0A531L6S0-F1
#
_cell.length_a   1.000
_cell.length_b   1.000
_cell.length_c   1.000
_cell.angle_alpha   90.00
_cell.angle_beta   90.00
_cell.angle_gamma   90.00
#
_symmetry.space_group_name_H-M   'P 1'
#
loop_
_entity.id
_entity.type
_entity.pdbx_description
1 polymer ?
#
loop_
_entity_poly.entity_id
_entity_poly.type
_entity_poly.pdbx_seq_one_letter_code
_entity_poly.pdbx_strand_id
1 'polypeptide(L)' 'AIVPLANVTKETVDIIANGKRVGRGEIVRIGESLGVRIARMFDNA' A
#
# COMPACT_ATOMS: atom_id res chain seq x y z
N ALA A 1 -10.90 21.85 3.59
CA ALA A 1 -11.65 20.97 4.51
C ALA A 1 -10.81 19.73 4.78
N ILE A 2 -10.78 19.22 6.01
CA ILE A 2 -10.10 17.96 6.34
C ILE A 2 -11.08 16.82 6.05
N VAL A 3 -10.66 15.84 5.26
CA VAL A 3 -11.44 14.63 5.00
C VAL A 3 -10.76 13.47 5.73
N PRO A 4 -11.40 12.89 6.75
CA PRO A 4 -10.84 11.76 7.47
C PRO A 4 -10.81 10.53 6.56
N LEU A 5 -9.68 9.83 6.55
CA LEU A 5 -9.60 8.48 5.99
C LEU A 5 -10.28 7.50 6.95
N ALA A 6 -10.97 6.49 6.41
CA ALA A 6 -11.58 5.44 7.22
C ALA A 6 -10.51 4.78 8.09
N ASN A 7 -10.84 4.46 9.35
CA ASN A 7 -9.93 3.90 10.36
C ASN A 7 -8.98 2.86 9.77
N VAL A 8 -7.73 3.27 9.51
CA VAL A 8 -6.67 2.41 9.00
C VAL A 8 -6.04 1.74 10.22
N THR A 9 -6.43 0.49 10.49
CA THR A 9 -5.88 -0.30 11.61
C THR A 9 -4.40 -0.67 11.39
N LYS A 10 -3.90 -0.53 10.17
CA LYS A 10 -2.48 -0.64 9.78
C LYS A 10 -2.18 0.30 8.61
N GLU A 11 -0.97 0.84 8.56
CA GLU A 11 -0.42 1.62 7.43
C GLU A 11 -0.16 0.73 6.20
N THR A 12 -1.23 0.16 5.65
CA THR A 12 -1.17 -0.63 4.42
C THR A 12 -1.49 0.23 3.21
N VAL A 13 -0.78 -0.01 2.12
CA VAL A 13 -1.05 0.59 0.81
C VAL A 13 -1.50 -0.48 -0.17
N ASP A 14 -2.38 -0.10 -1.10
CA ASP A 14 -2.72 -0.94 -2.24
C ASP A 14 -1.72 -0.68 -3.39
N ILE A 15 -1.28 -1.74 -4.05
CA ILE A 15 -0.38 -1.68 -5.20
C ILE A 15 -1.24 -1.86 -6.46
N ILE A 16 -1.23 -0.86 -7.35
CA ILE A 16 -2.07 -0.81 -8.55
C ILE A 16 -1.19 -0.77 -9.79
N ALA A 17 -1.50 -1.61 -10.77
CA ALA A 17 -0.91 -1.58 -12.11
C ALA A 17 -2.03 -1.62 -13.14
N ASN A 18 -1.98 -0.74 -14.15
CA ASN A 18 -3.00 -0.64 -15.20
C ASN A 18 -4.44 -0.49 -14.65
N GLY A 19 -4.63 0.21 -13.53
CA GLY A 19 -5.92 0.38 -12.87
C GLY A 19 -6.44 -0.86 -12.12
N LYS A 20 -5.76 -2.02 -12.21
CA LYS A 20 -6.08 -3.23 -11.45
C LYS A 20 -5.23 -3.28 -10.18
N ARG A 21 -5.86 -3.61 -9.06
CA ARG A 21 -5.14 -3.86 -7.81
C ARG A 21 -4.42 -5.20 -7.89
N VAL A 22 -3.09 -5.18 -7.82
CA VAL A 22 -2.22 -6.35 -7.98
C VAL A 22 -1.55 -6.79 -6.67
N GLY A 23 -1.68 -6.00 -5.59
CA GLY A 23 -1.12 -6.39 -4.31
C GLY A 23 -1.48 -5.48 -3.15
N ARG A 24 -0.84 -5.78 -2.02
CA ARG A 24 -0.85 -4.97 -0.80
C ARG A 24 0.56 -4.89 -0.24
N GLY A 25 0.93 -3.70 0.25
CA GLY A 25 2.21 -3.45 0.89
C GLY A 25 2.07 -2.71 2.20
N GLU A 26 3.17 -2.65 2.94
CA GLU A 26 3.32 -1.87 4.17
C GLU A 26 4.36 -0.76 3.91
N ILE A 27 4.07 0.45 4.40
CA ILE A 27 5.03 1.56 4.34
C ILE A 27 6.19 1.23 5.28
N VAL A 28 7.42 1.35 4.77
CA VAL A 28 8.64 1.12 5.55
C VAL A 28 9.64 2.25 5.34
N ARG A 29 10.41 2.55 6.38
CA ARG A 29 11.54 3.49 6.30
C ARG A 29 12.83 2.71 6.00
N ILE A 30 13.60 3.19 5.03
CA ILE A 30 14.88 2.62 4.59
C ILE A 30 15.92 3.74 4.67
N GLY A 31 16.65 3.81 5.79
CA GLY A 31 17.48 4.97 6.11
C GLY A 31 16.65 6.26 6.14
N GLU A 32 17.03 7.23 5.32
CA GLU A 32 16.30 8.49 5.16
C GLU A 32 15.17 8.43 4.11
N SER A 33 15.00 7.30 3.42
CA SER A 33 13.99 7.13 2.38
C SER A 33 12.75 6.38 2.87
N LEU A 34 11.65 6.56 2.16
CA LEU A 34 10.45 5.73 2.29
C LEU A 34 10.39 4.69 1.17
N GLY A 35 9.91 3.50 1.49
CA GLY A 35 9.68 2.42 0.56
C GLY A 35 8.40 1.65 0.89
N VAL A 36 8.09 0.65 0.06
CA VAL A 36 6.96 -0.25 0.25
C VAL A 36 7.46 -1.68 0.30
N ARG A 37 7.23 -2.37 1.41
CA ARG A 37 7.44 -3.82 1.51
C ARG A 37 6.19 -4.53 1.00
N ILE A 38 6.35 -5.40 0.01
CA ILE A 38 5.24 -6.21 -0.51
C ILE A 38 4.80 -7.19 0.59
N ALA A 39 3.54 -7.10 1.01
CA ALA A 39 2.94 -8.01 1.98
C ALA A 39 2.18 -9.16 1.31
N ARG A 40 1.57 -8.91 0.15
CA ARG A 40 0.90 -9.91 -0.66
C ARG A 40 0.78 -9.45 -2.11
N MET A 41 1.00 -10.37 -3.05
CA MET A 41 0.63 -10.21 -4.46
C MET A 41 -0.68 -10.96 -4.72
N PHE A 42 -1.53 -10.38 -5.55
CA PHE A 42 -2.73 -11.03 -6.08
C PHE A 42 -2.42 -11.58 -7.46
N ASP A 43 -3.07 -12.69 -7.78
CA ASP A 43 -2.90 -13.32 -9.08
C ASP A 43 -3.45 -12.41 -10.19
N ASN A 44 -2.78 -12.40 -11.33
CA ASN A 44 -3.18 -11.61 -12.49
C ASN A 44 -3.71 -12.54 -13.58
N ALA A 45 -4.76 -13.29 -13.25
CA ALA A 45 -5.58 -13.97 -14.25
C ALA A 45 -6.30 -12.96 -15.14
#